data_AF-A0A7K4J6B0-F1
#
_entry.id   AF-A0A7K4J6B0-F1
#
_cell.length_a   1.000
_cell.length_b   1.000
_cell.length_c   1.000
_cell.angle_alpha   90.00
_cell.angle_beta   90.00
_cell.angle_gamma   90.00
#
_symmetry.space_group_name_H-M   'P 1'
#
loop_
_entity.id
_entity.type
_entity.pdbx_description
1 polymer ?
#
loop_
_entity_poly.entity_id
_entity_poly.type
_entity_poly.pdbx_seq_one_letter_code
_entity_poly.pdbx_strand_id
1 'polypeptide(L)'
;RTMPVARPTRQIPDAAWTTGIREMTEPWKGALGCLGVAVFFTMTISIISWQALEQPPEEWVLRGQAGGMLWERRRGALLLRVLPAGRTVLVITVGSVPATEPPPPRDHCWHDGGQFCYAWEEDAELHLSLEPSPAPATECYSVRWTPLRPDVTLKDCFSMANVSWYGGASIRAQRWPLNGAESHTQPFVSGDFSKNPAGYGPVLERYFLGSTGVTVTVPPDVPLFLSVESERHFCLETPAGRAAEPLRYSLCLSSDITAAHRHGCLVWSFTPCNGWHRAAGAWWFSHSYRTYFSTFPSPQEDLAPERREKQDSARGWDPALLEPLQLSITLSSYTSIASPLFLRSLRDGDTASHWLSLQPRSGGCSVPLLTTWKGRLCVRLNVTSEAALSWYLARARHLQQALGATYVVFEGAEGNAFLEQAVPPPAELLGDGYTEALATALVTLGNATIISAGARSSHLPLFIQMSPLRSDWSHAGLKGLIPSVLHYSLLGYNFFIPDAVG
;
A
#
# COMPACT_ATOMS: atom_id res chain seq x y z
N ARG A 1 -99.78 -1.57 63.12
CA ARG A 1 -100.62 -2.62 63.75
C ARG A 1 -99.68 -3.75 64.15
N THR A 2 -99.75 -4.14 65.43
CA THR A 2 -99.18 -5.33 66.11
C THR A 2 -97.64 -5.50 66.14
N MET A 3 -97.04 -4.96 67.20
CA MET A 3 -95.97 -5.59 68.02
C MET A 3 -96.49 -6.91 68.66
N PRO A 4 -95.68 -7.87 69.20
CA PRO A 4 -94.60 -7.63 70.18
C PRO A 4 -93.38 -8.61 70.19
N VAL A 5 -92.21 -8.14 70.65
CA VAL A 5 -91.50 -8.51 71.92
C VAL A 5 -91.04 -9.97 72.03
N ALA A 6 -89.71 -10.19 72.09
CA ALA A 6 -88.99 -10.67 73.30
C ALA A 6 -87.50 -10.95 73.00
N ARG A 7 -86.60 -10.33 73.77
CA ARG A 7 -85.21 -10.80 73.96
C ARG A 7 -85.22 -12.02 74.89
N PRO A 8 -84.19 -12.89 74.81
CA PRO A 8 -83.39 -13.08 76.02
C PRO A 8 -81.88 -13.09 75.78
N THR A 9 -81.18 -12.66 76.82
CA THR A 9 -79.75 -12.77 77.12
C THR A 9 -79.32 -14.21 77.43
N ARG A 10 -77.98 -14.44 77.41
CA ARG A 10 -77.17 -15.65 77.73
C ARG A 10 -76.75 -16.43 76.48
N GLN A 11 -75.51 -16.90 76.32
CA GLN A 11 -74.39 -17.13 77.23
C GLN A 11 -73.13 -17.22 76.37
N ILE A 12 -72.01 -16.65 76.83
CA ILE A 12 -70.68 -16.92 76.28
C ILE A 12 -70.31 -18.37 76.63
N PRO A 13 -69.95 -19.24 75.66
CA PRO A 13 -69.19 -20.44 75.95
C PRO A 13 -67.70 -20.15 75.79
N ASP A 14 -66.98 -20.16 76.92
CA ASP A 14 -65.55 -20.42 76.93
C ASP A 14 -65.32 -21.89 76.54
N ALA A 15 -64.65 -22.12 75.41
CA ALA A 15 -63.90 -23.33 75.00
C ALA A 15 -63.82 -23.34 73.47
N ALA A 16 -62.70 -23.54 72.80
CA ALA A 16 -61.37 -23.90 73.21
C ALA A 16 -60.42 -23.32 72.16
N TRP A 17 -59.27 -22.82 72.60
CA TRP A 17 -58.13 -22.59 71.71
C TRP A 17 -57.64 -23.95 71.21
N THR A 18 -58.26 -24.47 70.14
CA THR A 18 -57.60 -25.48 69.32
C THR A 18 -56.71 -24.72 68.36
N THR A 19 -55.43 -24.74 68.71
CA THR A 19 -54.29 -24.52 67.82
C THR A 19 -54.40 -25.45 66.61
N GLY A 20 -55.20 -25.05 65.63
CA GLY A 20 -55.22 -25.62 64.29
C GLY A 20 -54.08 -25.03 63.48
N ILE A 21 -52.85 -25.26 63.92
CA ILE A 21 -51.70 -25.25 63.02
C ILE A 21 -52.01 -26.36 62.02
N ARG A 22 -52.60 -25.98 60.89
CA ARG A 22 -52.86 -26.88 59.78
C ARG A 22 -51.50 -27.30 59.25
N GLU A 23 -51.04 -28.44 59.75
CA GLU A 23 -49.90 -29.20 59.31
C GLU A 23 -49.77 -29.12 57.79
N MET A 24 -48.69 -28.46 57.34
CA MET A 24 -48.16 -28.59 55.99
C MET A 24 -47.51 -29.97 55.85
N THR A 25 -48.30 -31.03 55.87
CA THR A 25 -47.82 -32.42 55.67
C THR A 25 -48.21 -32.92 54.29
N GLU A 26 -47.69 -32.26 53.27
CA GLU A 26 -47.61 -32.84 51.92
C GLU A 26 -46.20 -32.56 51.37
N PRO A 27 -45.17 -33.33 51.81
CA PRO A 27 -43.79 -33.15 51.39
C PRO A 27 -43.61 -33.24 49.87
N TRP A 28 -44.54 -33.91 49.19
CA TRP A 28 -44.60 -34.00 47.74
C TRP A 28 -44.90 -32.66 47.06
N LYS A 29 -45.66 -31.74 47.68
CA LYS A 29 -45.93 -30.40 47.11
C LYS A 29 -44.69 -29.49 47.15
N GLY A 30 -43.89 -29.59 48.22
CA GLY A 30 -42.58 -28.93 48.29
C GLY A 30 -41.59 -29.50 47.27
N ALA A 31 -41.56 -30.83 47.14
CA ALA A 31 -40.72 -31.51 46.14
C ALA A 31 -41.13 -31.17 44.69
N LEU A 32 -42.43 -31.07 44.40
CA LEU A 32 -42.94 -30.68 43.08
C LEU A 32 -42.59 -29.21 42.76
N GLY A 33 -42.65 -28.33 43.76
CA GLY A 33 -42.22 -26.94 43.63
C GLY A 33 -40.72 -26.82 43.35
N CYS A 34 -39.87 -27.56 44.07
CA CYS A 34 -38.42 -27.60 43.83
C CYS A 34 -38.08 -28.17 42.45
N LEU A 35 -38.79 -29.20 41.99
CA LEU A 35 -38.61 -29.75 40.65
C LEU A 35 -38.97 -28.73 39.56
N GLY A 36 -40.08 -28.00 39.73
CA GLY A 36 -40.50 -26.95 38.80
C GLY A 36 -39.47 -25.81 38.70
N VAL A 37 -38.90 -25.39 39.83
CA VAL A 37 -37.85 -24.37 39.88
C VAL A 37 -36.56 -24.90 39.23
N ALA A 38 -36.15 -26.13 39.50
CA ALA A 38 -34.96 -26.73 38.87
C ALA A 38 -35.12 -26.87 37.35
N VAL A 39 -36.30 -27.25 36.86
CA VAL A 39 -36.60 -27.29 35.42
C VAL A 39 -36.56 -25.89 34.80
N PHE A 40 -37.08 -24.88 35.48
CA PHE A 40 -37.01 -23.50 35.01
C PHE A 40 -35.56 -22.97 34.95
N PHE A 41 -34.74 -23.26 35.96
CA PHE A 41 -33.32 -22.90 35.97
C PHE A 41 -32.54 -23.63 34.88
N THR A 42 -32.74 -24.93 34.71
CA THR A 42 -32.06 -25.69 33.64
C THR A 42 -32.50 -25.23 32.25
N MET A 43 -33.78 -24.90 32.06
CA MET A 43 -34.28 -24.35 30.80
C MET A 43 -33.70 -22.97 30.51
N THR A 44 -33.65 -22.07 31.50
CA THR A 44 -33.07 -20.72 31.32
C THR A 44 -31.56 -20.77 31.11
N ILE A 45 -30.83 -21.60 31.85
CA ILE A 45 -29.40 -21.82 31.62
C ILE A 45 -29.18 -22.44 30.24
N SER A 46 -30.04 -23.35 29.79
CA SER A 46 -29.94 -23.95 28.45
C SER A 46 -30.21 -22.92 27.35
N ILE A 47 -31.19 -22.03 27.51
CA ILE A 47 -31.48 -20.95 26.56
C ILE A 47 -30.35 -19.92 26.53
N ILE A 48 -29.82 -19.52 27.69
CA ILE A 48 -28.68 -18.59 27.77
C ILE A 48 -27.44 -19.24 27.16
N SER A 49 -27.20 -20.52 27.47
CA SER A 49 -26.08 -21.27 26.89
C SER A 49 -26.23 -21.41 25.39
N TRP A 50 -27.44 -21.69 24.89
CA TRP A 50 -27.76 -21.73 23.46
C TRP A 50 -27.53 -20.36 22.80
N GLN A 51 -28.06 -19.27 23.36
CA GLN A 51 -27.85 -17.91 22.86
C GLN A 51 -26.39 -17.44 22.91
N ALA A 52 -25.61 -17.93 23.88
CA ALA A 52 -24.19 -17.61 24.02
C ALA A 52 -23.30 -18.48 23.11
N LEU A 53 -23.66 -19.75 22.89
CA LEU A 53 -22.85 -20.72 22.14
C LEU A 53 -23.18 -20.74 20.64
N GLU A 54 -24.38 -20.35 20.23
CA GLU A 54 -24.86 -20.42 18.84
C GLU A 54 -24.90 -19.06 18.14
N GLN A 55 -24.10 -18.09 18.58
CA GLN A 55 -23.93 -16.87 17.82
C GLN A 55 -23.38 -17.20 16.43
N PRO A 56 -23.94 -16.60 15.35
CA PRO A 56 -23.49 -16.91 14.00
C PRO A 56 -22.00 -16.57 13.87
N PRO A 57 -21.18 -17.46 13.28
CA PRO A 57 -19.74 -17.25 13.17
C PRO A 57 -19.40 -16.05 12.28
N GLU A 58 -20.32 -15.68 11.40
CA GLU A 58 -20.23 -14.57 10.46
C GLU A 58 -21.37 -13.57 10.73
N GLU A 59 -21.02 -12.29 10.86
CA GLU A 59 -21.98 -11.21 11.07
C GLU A 59 -21.86 -10.18 9.96
N TRP A 60 -22.98 -9.63 9.50
CA TRP A 60 -22.97 -8.61 8.47
C TRP A 60 -22.56 -7.27 9.08
N VAL A 61 -21.55 -6.66 8.46
CA VAL A 61 -21.00 -5.37 8.88
C VAL A 61 -21.54 -4.27 7.98
N LEU A 62 -21.43 -4.48 6.66
CA LEU A 62 -21.98 -3.57 5.67
C LEU A 62 -22.55 -4.35 4.50
N ARG A 63 -23.74 -4.00 4.03
CA ARG A 63 -24.37 -4.60 2.86
C ARG A 63 -24.50 -3.57 1.75
N GLY A 64 -23.86 -3.82 0.61
CA GLY A 64 -24.08 -3.09 -0.62
C GLY A 64 -25.16 -3.73 -1.49
N GLN A 65 -25.18 -3.35 -2.76
CA GLN A 65 -26.10 -3.88 -3.78
C GLN A 65 -25.51 -5.13 -4.45
N ALA A 66 -24.23 -5.08 -4.82
CA ALA A 66 -23.52 -6.15 -5.52
C ALA A 66 -22.74 -7.07 -4.56
N GLY A 67 -22.28 -6.54 -3.43
CA GLY A 67 -21.57 -7.31 -2.42
C GLY A 67 -21.91 -6.88 -1.01
N GLY A 68 -21.16 -7.41 -0.05
CA GLY A 68 -21.13 -6.88 1.30
C GLY A 68 -20.01 -7.48 2.13
N MET A 69 -19.72 -6.79 3.22
CA MET A 69 -18.68 -7.11 4.18
C MET A 69 -19.28 -7.82 5.38
N LEU A 70 -18.61 -8.90 5.80
CA LEU A 70 -18.94 -9.67 6.98
C LEU A 70 -17.73 -9.74 7.92
N TRP A 71 -17.98 -9.84 9.21
CA TRP A 71 -16.97 -10.11 10.22
C TRP A 71 -17.04 -11.59 10.63
N GLU A 72 -15.93 -12.30 10.49
CA GLU A 72 -15.77 -13.67 10.98
C GLU A 72 -15.13 -13.67 12.37
N ARG A 73 -15.94 -13.96 13.40
CA ARG A 73 -15.54 -13.84 14.80
C ARG A 73 -14.42 -14.79 15.21
N ARG A 74 -14.40 -16.01 14.66
CA ARG A 74 -13.43 -17.04 15.05
C ARG A 74 -12.01 -16.73 14.60
N ARG A 75 -11.86 -15.94 13.54
CA ARG A 75 -10.55 -15.63 12.94
C ARG A 75 -10.17 -14.16 13.09
N GLY A 76 -11.09 -13.29 13.50
CA GLY A 76 -10.87 -11.84 13.46
C GLY A 76 -10.65 -11.37 12.03
N ALA A 77 -11.55 -11.76 11.11
CA ALA A 77 -11.36 -11.53 9.69
C ALA A 77 -12.54 -10.80 9.05
N LEU A 78 -12.26 -9.84 8.17
CA LEU A 78 -13.23 -9.24 7.26
C LEU A 78 -13.36 -10.10 6.00
N LEU A 79 -14.59 -10.48 5.67
CA LEU A 79 -14.93 -11.26 4.50
C LEU A 79 -15.70 -10.37 3.51
N LEU A 80 -15.27 -10.33 2.25
CA LEU A 80 -16.06 -9.73 1.18
C LEU A 80 -16.82 -10.83 0.46
N ARG A 81 -18.15 -10.70 0.37
CA ARG A 81 -19.03 -11.69 -0.26
C ARG A 81 -19.87 -11.02 -1.34
N VAL A 82 -20.04 -11.72 -2.46
CA VAL A 82 -20.93 -11.28 -3.55
C VAL A 82 -22.38 -11.60 -3.18
N LEU A 83 -23.30 -10.68 -3.42
CA LEU A 83 -24.73 -10.86 -3.18
C LEU A 83 -25.47 -11.33 -4.45
N PRO A 84 -26.65 -11.97 -4.35
CA PRO A 84 -27.41 -12.28 -3.12
C PRO A 84 -27.06 -13.63 -2.47
N ALA A 85 -26.40 -14.55 -3.17
CA ALA A 85 -26.02 -15.88 -2.66
C ALA A 85 -24.61 -16.30 -3.13
N GLY A 86 -23.71 -15.33 -3.25
CA GLY A 86 -22.36 -15.54 -3.76
C GLY A 86 -21.41 -16.12 -2.71
N ARG A 87 -20.27 -16.61 -3.21
CA ARG A 87 -19.17 -17.08 -2.37
C ARG A 87 -18.39 -15.90 -1.81
N THR A 88 -17.66 -16.13 -0.71
CA THR A 88 -16.65 -15.18 -0.24
C THR A 88 -15.54 -15.08 -1.28
N VAL A 89 -15.26 -13.85 -1.74
CA VAL A 89 -14.27 -13.55 -2.79
C VAL A 89 -12.97 -12.98 -2.24
N LEU A 90 -12.98 -12.48 -1.00
CA LEU A 90 -11.81 -11.93 -0.32
C LEU A 90 -11.91 -12.21 1.19
N VAL A 91 -10.76 -12.54 1.79
CA VAL A 91 -10.59 -12.71 3.24
C VAL A 91 -9.43 -11.84 3.68
N ILE A 92 -9.68 -10.99 4.67
CA ILE A 92 -8.71 -10.05 5.26
C ILE A 92 -8.61 -10.39 6.74
N THR A 93 -7.45 -10.86 7.18
CA THR A 93 -7.20 -11.12 8.60
C THR A 93 -6.72 -9.83 9.24
N VAL A 94 -7.41 -9.37 10.29
CA VAL A 94 -7.03 -8.16 11.03
C VAL A 94 -6.02 -8.56 12.09
N GLY A 95 -4.80 -8.05 11.99
CA GLY A 95 -3.69 -8.33 12.91
C GLY A 95 -3.55 -7.32 14.05
N SER A 96 -4.22 -6.17 13.94
CA SER A 96 -4.10 -5.02 14.86
C SER A 96 -4.74 -5.21 16.22
N VAL A 97 -5.64 -6.20 16.36
CA VAL A 97 -6.53 -6.36 17.51
C VAL A 97 -6.66 -7.86 17.84
N PRO A 98 -6.68 -8.27 19.13
CA PRO A 98 -6.89 -9.65 19.50
C PRO A 98 -8.24 -10.17 18.97
N ALA A 99 -8.21 -11.25 18.19
CA ALA A 99 -9.40 -11.93 17.64
C ALA A 99 -10.39 -12.43 18.72
N THR A 100 -10.00 -12.39 20.00
CA THR A 100 -10.79 -12.81 21.16
C THR A 100 -11.82 -11.77 21.61
N GLU A 101 -11.71 -10.51 21.18
CA GLU A 101 -12.72 -9.49 21.47
C GLU A 101 -13.67 -9.34 20.29
N PRO A 102 -14.93 -9.80 20.41
CA PRO A 102 -15.93 -9.55 19.37
C PRO A 102 -16.11 -8.04 19.23
N PRO A 103 -16.51 -7.51 18.07
CA PRO A 103 -17.22 -6.24 18.09
C PRO A 103 -18.57 -6.44 18.80
N PRO A 104 -18.86 -5.81 19.95
CA PRO A 104 -20.20 -5.62 20.44
C PRO A 104 -21.11 -5.05 19.34
N PRO A 105 -22.43 -5.30 19.44
CA PRO A 105 -23.43 -4.78 18.50
C PRO A 105 -23.62 -3.24 18.59
N ARG A 106 -22.64 -2.51 19.14
CA ARG A 106 -22.67 -1.06 19.24
C ARG A 106 -22.01 -0.47 18.01
N ASP A 107 -22.78 -0.43 16.93
CA ASP A 107 -22.49 0.50 15.85
C ASP A 107 -22.70 1.93 16.38
N HIS A 108 -21.62 2.69 16.46
CA HIS A 108 -21.68 4.07 16.95
C HIS A 108 -22.14 5.07 15.87
N CYS A 109 -22.14 4.69 14.58
CA CYS A 109 -22.38 5.61 13.47
C CYS A 109 -23.46 5.16 12.47
N TRP A 110 -24.26 4.14 12.80
CA TRP A 110 -25.38 3.69 11.97
C TRP A 110 -26.52 4.71 11.91
N HIS A 111 -26.35 5.72 11.05
CA HIS A 111 -27.41 6.70 10.79
C HIS A 111 -28.14 6.45 9.46
N ASP A 112 -27.51 5.81 8.46
CA ASP A 112 -28.10 5.62 7.12
C ASP A 112 -27.82 4.25 6.44
N GLY A 113 -27.27 3.27 7.17
CA GLY A 113 -27.00 1.91 6.64
C GLY A 113 -25.89 1.79 5.58
N GLY A 114 -25.23 2.89 5.24
CA GLY A 114 -24.06 2.94 4.36
C GLY A 114 -22.71 3.06 5.09
N GLN A 115 -22.71 3.09 6.42
CA GLN A 115 -21.54 3.26 7.26
C GLN A 115 -21.60 2.31 8.46
N PHE A 116 -20.44 1.86 8.92
CA PHE A 116 -20.27 1.04 10.11
C PHE A 116 -19.03 1.50 10.86
N CYS A 117 -19.15 1.73 12.17
CA CYS A 117 -18.04 2.17 13.01
C CYS A 117 -17.96 1.33 14.27
N TYR A 118 -16.74 0.90 14.60
CA TYR A 118 -16.50 0.08 15.77
C TYR A 118 -15.16 0.42 16.41
N ALA A 119 -15.13 0.58 17.73
CA ALA A 119 -13.92 0.88 18.50
C ALA A 119 -13.58 -0.30 19.44
N TRP A 120 -12.36 -0.84 19.32
CA TRP A 120 -11.82 -1.82 20.26
C TRP A 120 -11.17 -1.12 21.44
N GLU A 121 -11.48 -1.58 22.65
CA GLU A 121 -11.15 -1.07 24.00
C GLU A 121 -9.86 -0.22 24.10
N GLU A 122 -9.89 1.00 23.54
CA GLU A 122 -8.78 1.96 23.48
C GLU A 122 -7.61 1.60 22.54
N ASP A 123 -7.73 0.63 21.64
CA ASP A 123 -6.64 0.25 20.71
C ASP A 123 -6.76 0.91 19.34
N ALA A 124 -7.88 0.68 18.68
CA ALA A 124 -8.14 1.15 17.33
C ALA A 124 -9.64 1.30 17.08
N GLU A 125 -9.98 2.23 16.19
CA GLU A 125 -11.33 2.41 15.67
C GLU A 125 -11.33 2.06 14.18
N LEU A 126 -12.28 1.20 13.78
CA LEU A 126 -12.55 0.85 12.39
C LEU A 126 -13.78 1.61 11.91
N HIS A 127 -13.62 2.31 10.79
CA HIS A 127 -14.67 2.97 10.06
C HIS A 127 -14.76 2.37 8.65
N LEU A 128 -15.91 1.79 8.34
CA LEU A 128 -16.26 1.24 7.03
C LEU A 128 -17.37 2.07 6.40
N SER A 129 -17.24 2.39 5.12
CA SER A 129 -18.29 3.11 4.40
C SER A 129 -18.40 2.66 2.95
N LEU A 130 -19.62 2.60 2.45
CA LEU A 130 -19.87 2.38 1.02
C LEU A 130 -19.54 3.65 0.24
N GLU A 131 -18.62 3.56 -0.71
CA GLU A 131 -18.31 4.68 -1.59
C GLU A 131 -19.39 4.79 -2.68
N PRO A 132 -19.84 6.01 -3.03
CA PRO A 132 -20.84 6.19 -4.08
C PRO A 132 -20.32 5.60 -5.39
N SER A 133 -21.14 4.76 -6.04
CA SER A 133 -20.71 3.90 -7.16
C SER A 133 -20.01 4.72 -8.25
N PRO A 134 -18.69 4.53 -8.44
CA PRO A 134 -17.92 5.29 -9.41
C PRO A 134 -18.09 4.79 -10.85
N ALA A 135 -18.63 3.57 -11.03
CA ALA A 135 -18.89 2.95 -12.32
C ALA A 135 -20.05 1.95 -12.21
N PRO A 136 -20.90 1.77 -13.25
CA PRO A 136 -22.15 1.00 -13.17
C PRO A 136 -22.01 -0.49 -12.82
N ALA A 137 -20.78 -1.03 -12.84
CA ALA A 137 -20.49 -2.45 -12.56
C ALA A 137 -19.45 -2.62 -11.45
N THR A 138 -19.23 -1.60 -10.60
CA THR A 138 -18.25 -1.65 -9.53
C THR A 138 -18.78 -1.00 -8.26
N GLU A 139 -18.61 -1.71 -7.16
CA GLU A 139 -19.03 -1.30 -5.83
C GLU A 139 -17.82 -1.24 -4.92
N CYS A 140 -17.59 -0.09 -4.30
CA CYS A 140 -16.38 0.20 -3.53
C CYS A 140 -16.71 0.45 -2.05
N TYR A 141 -15.79 0.04 -1.20
CA TYR A 141 -15.87 0.13 0.24
C TYR A 141 -14.60 0.78 0.77
N SER A 142 -14.76 1.88 1.49
CA SER A 142 -13.66 2.55 2.17
C SER A 142 -13.42 1.88 3.51
N VAL A 143 -12.19 1.44 3.75
CA VAL A 143 -11.73 0.90 5.04
C VAL A 143 -10.77 1.89 5.66
N ARG A 144 -11.09 2.35 6.87
CA ARG A 144 -10.24 3.27 7.63
C ARG A 144 -10.08 2.76 9.05
N TRP A 145 -8.85 2.51 9.43
CA TRP A 145 -8.43 2.25 10.79
C TRP A 145 -7.75 3.49 11.36
N THR A 146 -8.17 3.90 12.56
CA THR A 146 -7.56 4.98 13.33
C THR A 146 -7.02 4.41 14.63
N PRO A 147 -5.70 4.46 14.87
CA PRO A 147 -5.15 3.98 16.12
C PRO A 147 -5.51 4.96 17.25
N LEU A 148 -6.00 4.44 18.37
CA LEU A 148 -6.35 5.24 19.55
C LEU A 148 -5.12 5.48 20.44
N ARG A 149 -4.08 4.65 20.30
CA ARG A 149 -2.79 4.79 20.99
C ARG A 149 -1.62 4.80 20.00
N PRO A 150 -0.55 5.56 20.27
CA PRO A 150 0.60 5.66 19.37
C PRO A 150 1.44 4.38 19.28
N ASP A 151 1.34 3.47 20.25
CA ASP A 151 2.06 2.19 20.27
C ASP A 151 1.38 1.08 19.43
N VAL A 152 0.16 1.31 18.96
CA VAL A 152 -0.59 0.33 18.18
C VAL A 152 -0.19 0.39 16.71
N THR A 153 0.33 -0.72 16.20
CA THR A 153 0.57 -0.94 14.77
C THR A 153 -0.65 -1.57 14.15
N LEU A 154 -1.25 -0.88 13.17
CA LEU A 154 -2.40 -1.38 12.44
C LEU A 154 -1.93 -2.29 11.32
N LYS A 155 -2.56 -3.45 11.15
CA LYS A 155 -2.17 -4.47 10.19
C LYS A 155 -3.36 -5.23 9.62
N ASP A 156 -3.48 -5.22 8.30
CA ASP A 156 -4.48 -6.01 7.57
C ASP A 156 -3.82 -6.92 6.54
N CYS A 157 -4.11 -8.22 6.62
CA CYS A 157 -3.48 -9.27 5.80
C CYS A 157 -4.48 -9.92 4.84
N PHE A 158 -4.21 -9.80 3.55
CA PHE A 158 -5.05 -10.25 2.44
C PHE A 158 -4.68 -11.68 2.05
N SER A 159 -5.62 -12.61 2.20
CA SER A 159 -5.38 -14.04 1.95
C SER A 159 -5.13 -14.36 0.47
N MET A 160 -4.20 -15.29 0.23
CA MET A 160 -3.87 -15.85 -1.09
C MET A 160 -4.57 -17.18 -1.39
N ALA A 161 -5.36 -17.73 -0.45
CA ALA A 161 -5.87 -19.10 -0.55
C ALA A 161 -6.79 -19.35 -1.76
N ASN A 162 -7.63 -18.37 -2.12
CA ASN A 162 -8.58 -18.45 -3.23
C ASN A 162 -8.42 -17.30 -4.24
N VAL A 163 -7.38 -16.48 -4.08
CA VAL A 163 -7.17 -15.26 -4.86
C VAL A 163 -5.71 -15.21 -5.31
N SER A 164 -5.51 -15.12 -6.62
CA SER A 164 -4.22 -14.76 -7.19
C SER A 164 -4.11 -13.25 -7.25
N TRP A 165 -3.08 -12.69 -6.62
CA TRP A 165 -2.85 -11.26 -6.52
C TRP A 165 -1.82 -10.78 -7.55
N TYR A 166 -2.03 -9.57 -8.05
CA TYR A 166 -1.17 -8.90 -9.01
C TYR A 166 -1.02 -7.43 -8.64
N GLY A 167 0.05 -6.78 -9.08
CA GLY A 167 0.34 -5.37 -8.76
C GLY A 167 1.23 -5.21 -7.52
N GLY A 168 1.15 -4.06 -6.87
CA GLY A 168 2.03 -3.66 -5.78
C GLY A 168 3.38 -3.11 -6.27
N ALA A 169 4.46 -3.54 -5.62
CA ALA A 169 5.81 -3.13 -5.97
C ALA A 169 6.55 -4.16 -6.82
N SER A 170 7.43 -3.67 -7.68
CA SER A 170 8.39 -4.54 -8.37
C SER A 170 9.37 -5.14 -7.36
N ILE A 171 9.77 -6.39 -7.61
CA ILE A 171 10.75 -7.11 -6.81
C ILE A 171 11.83 -7.70 -7.73
N ARG A 172 13.05 -7.86 -7.23
CA ARG A 172 14.18 -8.32 -8.04
C ARG A 172 13.90 -9.65 -8.74
N ALA A 173 13.36 -10.61 -8.01
CA ALA A 173 12.95 -11.91 -8.55
C ALA A 173 11.45 -11.89 -8.87
N GLN A 174 11.06 -11.08 -9.88
CA GLN A 174 9.66 -10.81 -10.16
C GLN A 174 8.85 -12.07 -10.39
N ARG A 175 7.69 -12.13 -9.73
CA ARG A 175 6.71 -13.20 -9.85
C ARG A 175 5.42 -12.68 -10.42
N TRP A 176 4.71 -13.57 -11.08
CA TRP A 176 3.38 -13.33 -11.64
C TRP A 176 2.60 -14.65 -11.55
N PRO A 177 1.65 -14.79 -10.61
CA PRO A 177 1.12 -13.81 -9.65
C PRO A 177 2.10 -13.44 -8.51
N LEU A 178 1.75 -12.41 -7.73
CA LEU A 178 2.42 -11.99 -6.49
C LEU A 178 2.49 -13.12 -5.45
N ASN A 179 1.58 -14.12 -5.50
CA ASN A 179 1.51 -15.22 -4.54
C ASN A 179 2.82 -15.99 -4.38
N GLY A 180 3.58 -16.15 -5.48
CA GLY A 180 4.87 -16.84 -5.44
C GLY A 180 6.06 -15.97 -4.99
N ALA A 181 5.80 -14.71 -4.62
CA ALA A 181 6.81 -13.77 -4.14
C ALA A 181 6.98 -13.85 -2.62
N GLU A 182 8.11 -13.34 -2.15
CA GLU A 182 8.42 -13.25 -0.73
C GLU A 182 9.11 -11.91 -0.47
N SER A 183 8.65 -11.20 0.56
CA SER A 183 9.22 -9.93 1.01
C SER A 183 8.97 -9.78 2.50
N HIS A 184 10.04 -9.53 3.26
CA HIS A 184 9.92 -9.09 4.64
C HIS A 184 9.19 -7.74 4.74
N THR A 185 8.67 -7.44 5.93
CA THR A 185 8.04 -6.14 6.24
C THR A 185 9.04 -5.02 6.02
N GLN A 186 8.74 -4.14 5.07
CA GLN A 186 9.57 -2.99 4.75
C GLN A 186 8.71 -1.83 4.22
N PRO A 187 9.22 -0.58 4.28
CA PRO A 187 8.48 0.57 3.77
C PRO A 187 8.13 0.39 2.29
N PHE A 188 6.90 0.68 1.92
CA PHE A 188 6.46 0.63 0.53
C PHE A 188 6.84 1.93 -0.19
N VAL A 189 8.12 1.98 -0.58
CA VAL A 189 8.76 3.09 -1.29
C VAL A 189 9.64 2.51 -2.39
N SER A 190 9.71 3.19 -3.53
CA SER A 190 10.55 2.79 -4.65
C SER A 190 12.00 2.71 -4.24
N GLY A 191 12.73 1.75 -4.79
CA GLY A 191 14.11 1.50 -4.43
C GLY A 191 14.99 1.17 -5.62
N ASP A 192 16.29 1.31 -5.41
CA ASP A 192 17.30 0.81 -6.34
C ASP A 192 17.79 -0.55 -5.86
N PHE A 193 17.59 -1.58 -6.66
CA PHE A 193 18.08 -2.93 -6.36
C PHE A 193 19.60 -2.98 -6.18
N SER A 194 20.36 -2.05 -6.76
CA SER A 194 21.82 -1.97 -6.56
C SER A 194 22.18 -1.62 -5.11
N LYS A 195 21.37 -0.78 -4.45
CA LYS A 195 21.52 -0.39 -3.04
C LYS A 195 20.87 -1.38 -2.09
N ASN A 196 19.62 -1.77 -2.37
CA ASN A 196 18.85 -2.69 -1.56
C ASN A 196 18.35 -3.88 -2.40
N PRO A 197 19.17 -4.94 -2.55
CA PRO A 197 18.82 -6.20 -3.21
C PRO A 197 17.51 -6.85 -2.79
N ALA A 198 17.14 -6.72 -1.51
CA ALA A 198 15.95 -7.29 -0.90
C ALA A 198 14.78 -6.30 -0.84
N GLY A 199 15.02 -5.08 -1.30
CA GLY A 199 14.05 -4.00 -1.36
C GLY A 199 13.08 -4.11 -2.52
N TYR A 200 12.13 -3.19 -2.54
CA TYR A 200 11.32 -2.92 -3.71
C TYR A 200 12.14 -2.24 -4.81
N GLY A 201 11.73 -2.50 -6.05
CA GLY A 201 12.34 -1.91 -7.23
C GLY A 201 11.88 -0.49 -7.48
N PRO A 202 12.31 0.08 -8.62
CA PRO A 202 12.11 1.49 -8.91
C PRO A 202 10.70 1.79 -9.42
N VAL A 203 9.91 0.76 -9.74
CA VAL A 203 8.51 0.89 -10.17
C VAL A 203 7.59 0.24 -9.16
N LEU A 204 6.61 0.99 -8.69
CA LEU A 204 5.55 0.49 -7.82
C LEU A 204 4.29 1.33 -7.95
N GLU A 205 3.15 0.72 -7.63
CA GLU A 205 1.89 1.43 -7.45
C GLU A 205 1.15 0.83 -6.27
N ARG A 206 0.39 1.67 -5.56
CA ARG A 206 -0.43 1.28 -4.41
C ARG A 206 -1.74 0.64 -4.85
N TYR A 207 -1.63 -0.32 -5.77
CA TYR A 207 -2.74 -1.02 -6.40
C TYR A 207 -2.48 -2.52 -6.43
N PHE A 208 -3.45 -3.29 -5.93
CA PHE A 208 -3.46 -4.74 -5.97
C PHE A 208 -4.74 -5.23 -6.65
N LEU A 209 -4.59 -6.12 -7.62
CA LEU A 209 -5.67 -6.76 -8.36
C LEU A 209 -5.78 -8.23 -7.96
N GLY A 210 -6.97 -8.65 -7.54
CA GLY A 210 -7.29 -10.05 -7.27
C GLY A 210 -7.97 -10.73 -8.45
N SER A 211 -7.66 -12.01 -8.66
CA SER A 211 -8.30 -12.83 -9.71
C SER A 211 -9.81 -13.01 -9.56
N THR A 212 -10.37 -12.71 -8.39
CA THR A 212 -11.82 -12.75 -8.12
C THR A 212 -12.57 -11.49 -8.56
N GLY A 213 -11.88 -10.53 -9.21
CA GLY A 213 -12.47 -9.24 -9.61
C GLY A 213 -12.49 -8.20 -8.48
N VAL A 214 -11.69 -8.43 -7.43
CA VAL A 214 -11.51 -7.49 -6.32
C VAL A 214 -10.27 -6.63 -6.54
N THR A 215 -10.33 -5.37 -6.12
CA THR A 215 -9.17 -4.47 -6.11
C THR A 215 -8.93 -3.91 -4.72
N VAL A 216 -7.66 -3.68 -4.39
CA VAL A 216 -7.23 -2.95 -3.19
C VAL A 216 -6.41 -1.77 -3.66
N THR A 217 -6.81 -0.56 -3.27
CA THR A 217 -6.05 0.67 -3.56
C THR A 217 -5.72 1.39 -2.27
N VAL A 218 -4.47 1.81 -2.12
CA VAL A 218 -4.01 2.59 -0.96
C VAL A 218 -3.72 4.02 -1.41
N PRO A 219 -4.34 5.04 -0.77
CA PRO A 219 -4.07 6.44 -1.05
C PRO A 219 -2.58 6.81 -0.87
N PRO A 220 -2.05 7.79 -1.62
CA PRO A 220 -0.62 8.11 -1.64
C PRO A 220 -0.11 8.82 -0.37
N ASP A 221 -1.01 9.44 0.40
CA ASP A 221 -0.72 10.12 1.67
C ASP A 221 -0.52 9.17 2.84
N VAL A 222 -0.97 7.91 2.73
CA VAL A 222 -0.88 6.91 3.81
C VAL A 222 0.52 6.30 3.84
N PRO A 223 1.34 6.50 4.88
CA PRO A 223 2.60 5.78 5.00
C PRO A 223 2.31 4.30 5.30
N LEU A 224 2.88 3.39 4.52
CA LEU A 224 2.60 1.97 4.66
C LEU A 224 3.86 1.12 4.53
N PHE A 225 3.87 0.03 5.28
CA PHE A 225 4.80 -1.08 5.15
C PHE A 225 4.06 -2.23 4.47
N LEU A 226 4.74 -2.91 3.57
CA LEU A 226 4.21 -4.08 2.89
C LEU A 226 5.07 -5.29 3.29
N SER A 227 4.40 -6.41 3.54
CA SER A 227 5.03 -7.72 3.67
C SER A 227 4.31 -8.72 2.79
N VAL A 228 5.04 -9.64 2.18
CA VAL A 228 4.49 -10.69 1.32
C VAL A 228 5.01 -12.03 1.81
N GLU A 229 4.10 -12.87 2.29
CA GLU A 229 4.40 -14.24 2.69
C GLU A 229 3.89 -15.20 1.60
N SER A 230 4.81 -15.91 0.96
CA SER A 230 4.52 -16.71 -0.23
C SER A 230 3.39 -17.71 0.01
N GLU A 231 2.43 -17.74 -0.91
CA GLU A 231 1.24 -18.61 -0.92
C GLU A 231 0.34 -18.49 0.32
N ARG A 232 0.53 -17.47 1.16
CA ARG A 232 -0.24 -17.25 2.38
C ARG A 232 -1.05 -15.96 2.32
N HIS A 233 -0.36 -14.82 2.34
CA HIS A 233 -0.99 -13.50 2.35
C HIS A 233 0.02 -12.38 2.06
N PHE A 234 -0.47 -11.19 1.72
CA PHE A 234 0.31 -9.96 1.87
C PHE A 234 -0.36 -9.07 2.92
N CYS A 235 0.42 -8.30 3.67
CA CYS A 235 -0.12 -7.42 4.71
C CYS A 235 0.23 -5.96 4.45
N LEU A 236 -0.73 -5.09 4.71
CA LEU A 236 -0.54 -3.65 4.81
C LEU A 236 -0.39 -3.31 6.30
N GLU A 237 0.69 -2.64 6.67
CA GLU A 237 1.02 -2.32 8.05
C GLU A 237 1.38 -0.84 8.20
N THR A 238 0.98 -0.20 9.30
CA THR A 238 1.38 1.19 9.57
C THR A 238 2.81 1.25 10.12
N PRO A 239 3.56 2.34 9.86
CA PRO A 239 4.86 2.55 10.49
C PRO A 239 4.73 2.51 12.02
N ALA A 240 5.55 1.69 12.67
CA ALA A 240 5.72 1.78 14.13
C ALA A 240 6.41 3.11 14.48
N GLY A 241 5.86 3.87 15.42
CA GLY A 241 6.43 5.18 15.76
C GLY A 241 5.67 5.93 16.84
N ARG A 242 6.07 7.18 17.09
CA ARG A 242 5.40 8.06 18.07
C ARG A 242 4.12 8.72 17.52
N ALA A 243 3.93 8.68 16.21
CA ALA A 243 2.78 9.26 15.53
C ALA A 243 1.74 8.17 15.26
N ALA A 244 0.51 8.44 15.67
CA ALA A 244 -0.66 7.61 15.41
C ALA A 244 -1.08 7.79 13.93
N GLU A 245 -0.52 6.96 13.04
CA GLU A 245 -0.83 7.02 11.61
C GLU A 245 -2.01 6.10 11.27
N PRO A 246 -3.07 6.61 10.60
CA PRO A 246 -4.21 5.79 10.21
C PRO A 246 -3.87 4.87 9.02
N LEU A 247 -4.41 3.65 9.01
CA LEU A 247 -4.40 2.77 7.85
C LEU A 247 -5.70 3.00 7.05
N ARG A 248 -5.59 3.44 5.81
CA ARG A 248 -6.76 3.68 4.94
C ARG A 248 -6.55 3.05 3.58
N TYR A 249 -7.54 2.32 3.09
CA TYR A 249 -7.55 1.74 1.75
C TYR A 249 -8.98 1.53 1.24
N SER A 250 -9.15 1.44 -0.08
CA SER A 250 -10.43 1.17 -0.70
C SER A 250 -10.46 -0.24 -1.29
N LEU A 251 -11.57 -0.94 -1.09
CA LEU A 251 -11.85 -2.27 -1.62
C LEU A 251 -12.97 -2.18 -2.63
N CYS A 252 -12.71 -2.51 -3.89
CA CYS A 252 -13.76 -2.55 -4.90
C CYS A 252 -14.03 -3.96 -5.38
N LEU A 253 -15.32 -4.27 -5.57
CA LEU A 253 -15.82 -5.48 -6.18
C LEU A 253 -16.37 -5.13 -7.57
N SER A 254 -15.83 -5.80 -8.59
CA SER A 254 -16.31 -5.67 -9.97
C SER A 254 -16.84 -7.00 -10.51
N SER A 255 -17.58 -6.95 -11.61
CA SER A 255 -18.13 -8.14 -12.27
C SER A 255 -17.06 -9.10 -12.81
N ASP A 256 -15.92 -8.56 -13.25
CA ASP A 256 -14.80 -9.29 -13.81
C ASP A 256 -13.48 -8.52 -13.65
N ILE A 257 -12.36 -9.18 -13.94
CA ILE A 257 -11.01 -8.63 -13.81
C ILE A 257 -10.77 -7.43 -14.75
N THR A 258 -11.40 -7.42 -15.93
CA THR A 258 -11.25 -6.32 -16.89
C THR A 258 -11.97 -5.07 -16.39
N ALA A 259 -13.19 -5.23 -15.85
CA ALA A 259 -13.93 -4.17 -15.20
C ALA A 259 -13.18 -3.64 -13.97
N ALA A 260 -12.63 -4.54 -13.14
CA ALA A 260 -11.79 -4.20 -11.99
C ALA A 260 -10.58 -3.34 -12.40
N HIS A 261 -9.83 -3.79 -13.40
CA HIS A 261 -8.65 -3.06 -13.87
C HIS A 261 -9.00 -1.73 -14.55
N ARG A 262 -10.07 -1.68 -15.35
CA ARG A 262 -10.55 -0.43 -15.98
C ARG A 262 -10.99 0.60 -14.94
N HIS A 263 -11.74 0.16 -13.93
CA HIS A 263 -12.17 1.04 -12.84
C HIS A 263 -10.95 1.57 -12.09
N GLY A 264 -10.07 0.67 -11.69
CA GLY A 264 -8.87 1.05 -11.00
C GLY A 264 -8.01 2.04 -11.80
N CYS A 265 -7.85 1.84 -13.12
CA CYS A 265 -7.14 2.77 -14.02
C CYS A 265 -7.68 4.20 -13.91
N LEU A 266 -8.99 4.37 -13.79
CA LEU A 266 -9.60 5.68 -13.60
C LEU A 266 -9.29 6.30 -12.24
N VAL A 267 -9.21 5.48 -11.19
CA VAL A 267 -8.96 5.94 -9.80
C VAL A 267 -7.51 6.38 -9.61
N TRP A 268 -6.53 5.69 -10.20
CA TRP A 268 -5.11 6.01 -10.00
C TRP A 268 -4.46 6.82 -11.13
N SER A 269 -4.90 6.71 -12.40
CA SER A 269 -4.24 7.40 -13.52
C SER A 269 -4.86 8.75 -13.90
N PHE A 270 -5.96 9.22 -13.30
CA PHE A 270 -6.63 10.49 -13.65
C PHE A 270 -6.91 10.71 -15.17
N THR A 271 -6.65 9.72 -16.05
CA THR A 271 -6.78 9.79 -17.52
C THR A 271 -7.30 8.47 -18.11
N PRO A 272 -7.98 8.51 -19.26
CA PRO A 272 -8.52 7.31 -19.89
C PRO A 272 -7.42 6.40 -20.45
N CYS A 273 -7.48 5.11 -20.10
CA CYS A 273 -6.60 4.02 -20.52
C CYS A 273 -6.42 3.84 -22.08
N ASN A 274 -7.15 4.58 -22.93
CA ASN A 274 -7.16 4.42 -24.40
C ASN A 274 -6.32 5.47 -25.18
N GLY A 275 -5.55 6.32 -24.50
CA GLY A 275 -5.09 7.60 -25.05
C GLY A 275 -3.82 7.64 -25.90
N TRP A 276 -3.04 6.56 -26.08
CA TRP A 276 -1.73 6.65 -26.74
C TRP A 276 -1.45 5.50 -27.72
N HIS A 277 -2.21 5.43 -28.82
CA HIS A 277 -2.02 4.43 -29.87
C HIS A 277 -1.02 4.83 -30.99
N ARG A 278 -0.26 5.92 -30.89
CA ARG A 278 0.52 6.43 -32.06
C ARG A 278 2.04 6.60 -31.92
N ALA A 279 2.68 6.20 -30.82
CA ALA A 279 4.12 6.43 -30.67
C ALA A 279 4.90 5.25 -30.05
N ALA A 280 4.84 4.06 -30.65
CA ALA A 280 5.82 2.99 -30.37
C ALA A 280 5.80 1.92 -31.47
N GLY A 281 6.02 2.34 -32.72
CA GLY A 281 6.22 1.43 -33.86
C GLY A 281 7.68 1.43 -34.30
N ALA A 282 8.60 1.11 -33.40
CA ALA A 282 10.00 0.88 -33.77
C ALA A 282 10.53 -0.29 -32.94
N TRP A 283 10.92 -1.36 -33.64
CA TRP A 283 11.64 -2.48 -33.05
C TRP A 283 13.00 -1.97 -32.56
N TRP A 284 13.21 -1.98 -31.24
CA TRP A 284 14.47 -1.61 -30.62
C TRP A 284 15.44 -2.80 -30.69
N PHE A 285 16.44 -2.72 -31.56
CA PHE A 285 17.68 -3.48 -31.41
C PHE A 285 18.72 -2.58 -30.76
N SER A 286 18.78 -2.58 -29.42
CA SER A 286 19.93 -2.00 -28.73
C SER A 286 21.08 -3.00 -28.75
N HIS A 287 22.03 -2.83 -29.68
CA HIS A 287 23.42 -3.18 -29.36
C HIS A 287 23.95 -2.05 -28.46
N SER A 288 23.56 -2.05 -27.18
CA SER A 288 24.21 -1.19 -26.19
C SER A 288 25.60 -1.74 -25.95
N TYR A 289 26.59 -1.26 -26.71
CA TYR A 289 27.95 -1.23 -26.22
C TYR A 289 27.95 -0.22 -25.06
N ARG A 290 27.87 -0.72 -23.83
CA ARG A 290 28.11 0.09 -22.63
C ARG A 290 29.61 0.40 -22.56
N THR A 291 30.09 1.28 -23.43
CA THR A 291 31.43 1.87 -23.33
C THR A 291 31.41 2.92 -22.23
N TYR A 292 31.95 2.58 -21.06
CA TYR A 292 32.28 3.56 -20.02
C TYR A 292 33.33 4.54 -20.57
N PHE A 293 32.92 5.68 -21.10
CA PHE A 293 33.81 6.82 -21.22
C PHE A 293 33.85 7.54 -19.86
N SER A 294 34.55 6.96 -18.89
CA SER A 294 35.00 7.71 -17.72
C SER A 294 36.18 8.57 -18.13
N THR A 295 35.96 9.87 -18.35
CA THR A 295 37.06 10.83 -18.39
C THR A 295 37.65 10.97 -16.98
N PHE A 296 38.96 10.74 -16.91
CA PHE A 296 39.90 10.79 -15.77
C PHE A 296 40.08 9.51 -14.92
N PRO A 297 41.33 9.00 -14.81
CA PRO A 297 41.64 7.78 -14.08
C PRO A 297 41.89 8.05 -12.59
N SER A 298 41.53 7.08 -11.75
CA SER A 298 42.18 6.87 -10.44
C SER A 298 42.69 5.43 -10.36
N PRO A 299 43.81 5.18 -9.65
CA PRO A 299 44.67 4.03 -9.90
C PRO A 299 44.34 2.80 -9.05
N GLN A 300 44.78 1.66 -9.58
CA GLN A 300 45.06 0.37 -8.94
C GLN A 300 43.88 -0.44 -8.39
N GLU A 301 43.54 -1.50 -9.13
CA GLU A 301 43.58 -2.87 -8.60
C GLU A 301 43.86 -3.86 -9.75
N ASP A 302 44.73 -4.81 -9.45
CA ASP A 302 45.44 -5.70 -10.37
C ASP A 302 44.55 -6.71 -11.09
N LEU A 303 44.65 -6.80 -12.42
CA LEU A 303 44.41 -8.01 -13.21
C LEU A 303 45.28 -7.96 -14.50
N ALA A 304 45.90 -9.10 -14.83
CA ALA A 304 46.97 -9.31 -15.81
C ALA A 304 46.56 -9.01 -17.29
N PRO A 305 47.53 -8.88 -18.22
CA PRO A 305 47.40 -8.01 -19.39
C PRO A 305 46.86 -8.72 -20.63
N GLU A 306 45.72 -8.26 -21.15
CA GLU A 306 45.45 -8.35 -22.59
C GLU A 306 45.94 -7.08 -23.28
N ARG A 307 46.72 -7.27 -24.36
CA ARG A 307 47.30 -6.18 -25.17
C ARG A 307 46.22 -5.21 -25.62
N ARG A 308 46.14 -4.04 -25.00
CA ARG A 308 45.52 -2.85 -25.59
C ARG A 308 46.61 -1.92 -26.08
N GLU A 309 46.62 -1.72 -27.40
CA GLU A 309 47.40 -0.65 -28.04
C GLU A 309 47.08 0.68 -27.37
N LYS A 310 48.13 1.43 -27.03
CA LYS A 310 48.04 2.84 -26.63
C LYS A 310 47.58 3.65 -27.82
N GLN A 311 46.33 4.10 -27.82
CA GLN A 311 45.86 5.19 -28.69
C GLN A 311 45.68 6.46 -27.84
N ASP A 312 46.40 7.51 -28.21
CA ASP A 312 46.45 8.80 -27.53
C ASP A 312 45.07 9.44 -27.27
N SER A 313 44.89 9.92 -26.05
CA SER A 313 43.73 10.65 -25.57
C SER A 313 43.77 12.13 -26.00
N ALA A 314 43.29 12.43 -27.20
CA ALA A 314 42.92 13.80 -27.62
C ALA A 314 42.04 13.83 -28.89
N ARG A 315 41.14 12.85 -29.11
CA ARG A 315 40.12 12.99 -30.16
C ARG A 315 38.85 13.59 -29.57
N GLY A 316 38.56 14.83 -29.98
CA GLY A 316 37.26 15.44 -29.77
C GLY A 316 36.15 14.55 -30.32
N TRP A 317 35.02 14.54 -29.63
CA TRP A 317 33.81 13.85 -30.06
C TRP A 317 33.47 14.27 -31.50
N ASP A 318 33.52 13.32 -32.44
CA ASP A 318 33.10 13.54 -33.83
C ASP A 318 31.75 12.84 -34.07
N PRO A 319 30.64 13.59 -34.17
CA PRO A 319 29.31 13.04 -34.40
C PRO A 319 29.19 12.27 -35.73
N ALA A 320 30.08 12.52 -36.71
CA ALA A 320 30.00 11.92 -38.04
C ALA A 320 30.27 10.40 -38.06
N LEU A 321 30.85 9.84 -36.99
CA LEU A 321 31.11 8.40 -36.86
C LEU A 321 29.86 7.57 -36.52
N LEU A 322 28.72 8.22 -36.25
CA LEU A 322 27.52 7.58 -35.74
C LEU A 322 26.39 7.48 -36.77
N GLU A 323 26.52 7.87 -38.04
CA GLU A 323 25.42 7.68 -39.00
C GLU A 323 25.40 6.22 -39.50
N PRO A 324 24.53 5.34 -38.96
CA PRO A 324 23.09 5.59 -38.76
C PRO A 324 22.52 5.38 -37.33
N LEU A 325 23.36 5.30 -36.31
CA LEU A 325 23.01 5.13 -34.89
C LEU A 325 22.41 6.39 -34.25
N GLN A 326 21.29 6.22 -33.54
CA GLN A 326 20.69 7.26 -32.71
C GLN A 326 21.39 7.34 -31.35
N LEU A 327 21.77 8.54 -30.92
CA LEU A 327 22.43 8.77 -29.64
C LEU A 327 21.42 8.88 -28.49
N SER A 328 21.69 8.21 -27.38
CA SER A 328 20.98 8.37 -26.11
C SER A 328 21.97 8.80 -25.02
N ILE A 329 21.57 9.73 -24.16
CA ILE A 329 22.39 10.22 -23.04
C ILE A 329 21.72 9.92 -21.70
N THR A 330 22.51 9.56 -20.69
CA THR A 330 22.01 9.27 -19.35
C THR A 330 22.40 10.39 -18.39
N LEU A 331 21.42 10.93 -17.68
CA LEU A 331 21.55 11.97 -16.67
C LEU A 331 21.07 11.44 -15.32
N SER A 332 21.76 11.81 -14.25
CA SER A 332 21.34 11.49 -12.88
C SER A 332 20.84 12.71 -12.14
N SER A 333 19.93 12.49 -11.19
CA SER A 333 19.52 13.54 -10.23
C SER A 333 20.54 13.77 -9.09
N TYR A 334 21.62 12.98 -9.08
CA TYR A 334 22.72 13.06 -8.11
C TYR A 334 23.93 13.77 -8.70
N THR A 335 24.67 14.51 -7.85
CA THR A 335 26.03 14.98 -8.15
C THR A 335 26.98 14.59 -7.02
N SER A 336 28.20 14.18 -7.37
CA SER A 336 29.27 13.92 -6.40
C SER A 336 29.63 15.20 -5.64
N ILE A 337 29.95 15.08 -4.35
CA ILE A 337 30.45 16.22 -3.56
C ILE A 337 31.81 16.73 -4.05
N ALA A 338 32.55 15.92 -4.81
CA ALA A 338 33.81 16.34 -5.44
C ALA A 338 33.60 17.03 -6.79
N SER A 339 32.35 17.13 -7.27
CA SER A 339 32.05 17.75 -8.55
C SER A 339 32.32 19.26 -8.51
N PRO A 340 32.99 19.84 -9.53
CA PRO A 340 33.14 21.29 -9.64
C PRO A 340 31.81 22.03 -9.60
N LEU A 341 30.73 21.39 -10.07
CA LEU A 341 29.38 21.94 -10.04
C LEU A 341 28.89 22.13 -8.59
N PHE A 342 29.08 21.12 -7.73
CA PHE A 342 28.69 21.20 -6.33
C PHE A 342 29.56 22.19 -5.56
N LEU A 343 30.88 22.12 -5.76
CA LEU A 343 31.83 23.03 -5.10
C LEU A 343 31.59 24.51 -5.45
N ARG A 344 31.15 24.81 -6.68
CA ARG A 344 30.72 26.16 -7.08
C ARG A 344 29.42 26.56 -6.38
N SER A 345 28.41 25.67 -6.36
CA SER A 345 27.15 25.96 -5.65
C SER A 345 27.36 26.28 -4.15
N LEU A 346 28.37 25.67 -3.51
CA LEU A 346 28.78 25.99 -2.14
C LEU A 346 29.37 27.39 -2.01
N ARG A 347 30.19 27.81 -2.97
CA ARG A 347 30.84 29.13 -2.98
C ARG A 347 29.84 30.26 -3.23
N ASP A 348 28.88 30.01 -4.12
CA ASP A 348 27.92 31.01 -4.57
C ASP A 348 26.74 31.19 -3.58
N GLY A 349 26.70 30.39 -2.50
CA GLY A 349 25.62 30.43 -1.50
C GLY A 349 24.31 29.78 -1.97
N ASP A 350 24.29 29.22 -3.18
CA ASP A 350 23.12 28.67 -3.87
C ASP A 350 22.87 27.17 -3.59
N THR A 351 23.50 26.62 -2.55
CA THR A 351 23.34 25.19 -2.21
C THR A 351 21.94 24.85 -1.74
N ALA A 352 21.33 25.72 -0.93
CA ALA A 352 19.99 25.52 -0.42
C ALA A 352 18.92 25.62 -1.51
N SER A 353 19.20 26.33 -2.61
CA SER A 353 18.25 26.51 -3.72
C SER A 353 18.23 25.32 -4.66
N HIS A 354 19.36 24.62 -4.87
CA HIS A 354 19.50 23.55 -5.87
C HIS A 354 19.51 22.11 -5.33
N TRP A 355 19.92 21.87 -4.09
CA TRP A 355 20.10 20.52 -3.53
C TRP A 355 19.16 20.25 -2.36
N LEU A 356 18.70 19.01 -2.22
CA LEU A 356 17.96 18.58 -1.04
C LEU A 356 18.79 18.90 0.19
N SER A 357 18.16 19.53 1.18
CA SER A 357 18.83 20.04 2.36
C SER A 357 17.96 19.85 3.59
N LEU A 358 18.60 19.72 4.75
CA LEU A 358 17.94 19.67 6.05
C LEU A 358 17.57 21.09 6.48
N GLN A 359 16.28 21.31 6.73
CA GLN A 359 15.80 22.59 7.24
C GLN A 359 16.25 22.77 8.69
N PRO A 360 16.88 23.90 9.04
CA PRO A 360 17.33 24.15 10.40
C PRO A 360 16.14 24.46 11.31
N ARG A 361 16.09 23.84 12.49
CA ARG A 361 15.02 24.05 13.49
C ARG A 361 15.06 25.45 14.14
N SER A 362 16.15 26.21 13.99
CA SER A 362 16.36 27.49 14.70
C SER A 362 17.38 28.38 13.98
N GLY A 363 16.98 29.12 12.94
CA GLY A 363 17.79 30.20 12.33
C GLY A 363 19.19 29.83 11.80
N GLY A 364 19.49 28.53 11.66
CA GLY A 364 20.79 28.04 11.20
C GLY A 364 20.94 28.05 9.69
N CYS A 365 22.10 27.63 9.20
CA CYS A 365 22.32 27.38 7.77
C CYS A 365 21.65 26.07 7.35
N SER A 366 21.02 26.08 6.17
CA SER A 366 20.54 24.88 5.50
C SER A 366 21.75 24.00 5.14
N VAL A 367 21.71 22.73 5.51
CA VAL A 367 22.81 21.77 5.27
C VAL A 367 22.38 20.78 4.20
N PRO A 368 23.13 20.63 3.09
CA PRO A 368 22.80 19.66 2.05
C PRO A 368 22.68 18.23 2.62
N LEU A 369 21.63 17.53 2.21
CA LEU A 369 21.38 16.15 2.58
C LEU A 369 22.34 15.26 1.77
N LEU A 370 23.36 14.74 2.46
CA LEU A 370 24.34 13.84 1.88
C LEU A 370 23.75 12.43 1.75
N THR A 371 24.02 11.76 0.64
CA THR A 371 23.58 10.39 0.37
C THR A 371 24.63 9.67 -0.48
N THR A 372 24.52 8.37 -0.60
CA THR A 372 25.41 7.57 -1.45
C THR A 372 24.72 7.24 -2.77
N TRP A 373 25.43 7.39 -3.89
CA TRP A 373 24.96 6.95 -5.21
C TRP A 373 26.13 6.31 -5.97
N LYS A 374 25.94 5.07 -6.46
CA LYS A 374 26.96 4.28 -7.16
C LYS A 374 28.32 4.28 -6.42
N GLY A 375 28.30 4.07 -5.10
CA GLY A 375 29.50 4.01 -4.25
C GLY A 375 30.18 5.35 -3.93
N ARG A 376 29.60 6.48 -4.34
CA ARG A 376 30.16 7.82 -4.10
C ARG A 376 29.25 8.64 -3.20
N LEU A 377 29.86 9.51 -2.39
CA LEU A 377 29.14 10.50 -1.59
C LEU A 377 28.64 11.63 -2.51
N CYS A 378 27.34 11.86 -2.48
CA CYS A 378 26.61 12.71 -3.41
C CYS A 378 25.59 13.58 -2.68
N VAL A 379 25.13 14.62 -3.37
CA VAL A 379 23.89 15.33 -3.05
C VAL A 379 22.87 15.08 -4.15
N ARG A 380 21.60 15.20 -3.80
CA ARG A 380 20.46 14.97 -4.71
C ARG A 380 19.77 16.29 -5.03
N LEU A 381 19.33 16.46 -6.27
CA LEU A 381 18.60 17.64 -6.76
C LEU A 381 17.37 17.94 -5.90
N ASN A 382 17.13 19.21 -5.60
CA ASN A 382 15.90 19.62 -4.92
C ASN A 382 14.72 19.75 -5.90
N VAL A 383 13.90 18.71 -6.02
CA VAL A 383 12.73 18.74 -6.93
C VAL A 383 11.56 19.59 -6.43
N THR A 384 11.57 20.04 -5.16
CA THR A 384 10.53 20.95 -4.64
C THR A 384 10.83 22.42 -4.93
N SER A 385 12.05 22.73 -5.37
CA SER A 385 12.46 24.07 -5.78
C SER A 385 12.29 24.24 -7.29
N GLU A 386 11.37 25.12 -7.69
CA GLU A 386 11.13 25.44 -9.10
C GLU A 386 12.41 25.96 -9.79
N ALA A 387 13.23 26.72 -9.06
CA ALA A 387 14.52 27.22 -9.55
C ALA A 387 15.51 26.07 -9.83
N ALA A 388 15.63 25.10 -8.92
CA ALA A 388 16.50 23.94 -9.11
C ALA A 388 16.05 23.07 -10.28
N LEU A 389 14.74 22.82 -10.35
CA LEU A 389 14.14 21.94 -11.33
C LEU A 389 14.23 22.54 -12.73
N SER A 390 13.92 23.84 -12.87
CA SER A 390 14.08 24.56 -14.14
C SER A 390 15.55 24.64 -14.58
N TRP A 391 16.48 24.88 -13.66
CA TRP A 391 17.92 24.82 -13.91
C TRP A 391 18.36 23.46 -14.44
N TYR A 392 17.90 22.37 -13.81
CA TYR A 392 18.22 21.01 -14.20
C TYR A 392 17.69 20.68 -15.60
N LEU A 393 16.42 20.99 -15.87
CA LEU A 393 15.78 20.75 -17.17
C LEU A 393 16.41 21.57 -18.29
N ALA A 394 16.77 22.84 -18.03
CA ALA A 394 17.46 23.68 -19.01
C ALA A 394 18.83 23.10 -19.38
N ARG A 395 19.58 22.60 -18.39
CA ARG A 395 20.88 21.95 -18.61
C ARG A 395 20.73 20.65 -19.39
N ALA A 396 19.70 19.85 -19.09
CA ALA A 396 19.40 18.63 -19.83
C ALA A 396 19.08 18.92 -21.31
N ARG A 397 18.20 19.90 -21.60
CA ARG A 397 17.88 20.33 -22.97
C ARG A 397 19.12 20.82 -23.72
N HIS A 398 19.92 21.67 -23.09
CA HIS A 398 21.13 22.19 -23.70
C HIS A 398 22.10 21.05 -24.07
N LEU A 399 22.31 20.08 -23.17
CA LEU A 399 23.18 18.94 -23.43
C LEU A 399 22.63 18.03 -24.53
N GLN A 400 21.32 17.77 -24.53
CA GLN A 400 20.65 16.99 -25.58
C GLN A 400 20.86 17.63 -26.96
N GLN A 401 20.64 18.95 -27.07
CA GLN A 401 20.82 19.70 -28.31
C GLN A 401 22.28 19.75 -28.76
N ALA A 402 23.21 20.01 -27.84
CA ALA A 402 24.63 20.12 -28.15
C ALA A 402 25.23 18.80 -28.65
N LEU A 403 24.72 17.66 -28.17
CA LEU A 403 25.19 16.34 -28.58
C LEU A 403 24.38 15.73 -29.75
N GLY A 404 23.28 16.36 -30.16
CA GLY A 404 22.34 15.76 -31.12
C GLY A 404 21.69 14.47 -30.60
N ALA A 405 21.54 14.34 -29.28
CA ALA A 405 20.99 13.14 -28.66
C ALA A 405 19.49 13.02 -28.97
N THR A 406 19.09 11.88 -29.54
CA THR A 406 17.68 11.58 -29.82
C THR A 406 16.93 11.34 -28.53
N TYR A 407 17.51 10.58 -27.59
CA TYR A 407 16.86 10.19 -26.33
C TYR A 407 17.64 10.67 -25.11
N VAL A 408 16.93 10.87 -24.01
CA VAL A 408 17.51 11.23 -22.71
C VAL A 408 16.94 10.31 -21.63
N VAL A 409 17.83 9.61 -20.93
CA VAL A 409 17.51 8.71 -19.82
C VAL A 409 17.80 9.43 -18.51
N PHE A 410 16.83 9.42 -17.60
CA PHE A 410 16.94 10.01 -16.27
C PHE A 410 16.98 8.90 -15.20
N GLU A 411 18.12 8.79 -14.53
CA GLU A 411 18.37 7.84 -13.45
C GLU A 411 18.32 8.49 -12.06
N GLY A 412 18.02 7.66 -11.05
CA GLY A 412 18.07 8.08 -9.65
C GLY A 412 16.83 8.87 -9.22
N ALA A 413 15.68 8.54 -9.82
CA ALA A 413 14.38 9.09 -9.44
C ALA A 413 13.75 8.30 -8.28
N GLU A 414 14.14 7.04 -8.12
CA GLU A 414 13.76 6.12 -7.05
C GLU A 414 14.38 6.46 -5.69
N GLY A 415 13.83 5.88 -4.63
CA GLY A 415 14.36 5.99 -3.27
C GLY A 415 13.98 7.27 -2.55
N ASN A 416 13.99 7.21 -1.22
CA ASN A 416 13.72 8.34 -0.35
C ASN A 416 14.90 8.59 0.60
N ALA A 417 15.70 9.61 0.30
CA ALA A 417 16.92 9.93 1.04
C ALA A 417 16.67 10.34 2.51
N PHE A 418 15.48 10.85 2.83
CA PHE A 418 15.09 11.19 4.20
C PHE A 418 14.79 9.93 5.01
N LEU A 419 14.04 9.00 4.41
CA LEU A 419 13.72 7.70 5.00
C LEU A 419 15.00 6.86 5.23
N GLU A 420 15.91 6.83 4.27
CA GLU A 420 17.22 6.16 4.38
C GLU A 420 18.05 6.67 5.58
N GLN A 421 17.85 7.93 6.00
CA GLN A 421 18.57 8.57 7.10
C GLN A 421 17.73 8.69 8.38
N ALA A 422 16.53 8.11 8.41
CA ALA A 422 15.58 8.23 9.52
C ALA A 422 15.28 9.69 9.92
N VAL A 423 15.24 10.59 8.93
CA VAL A 423 14.87 11.99 9.11
C VAL A 423 13.46 12.21 8.56
N PRO A 424 12.60 13.01 9.22
CA PRO A 424 11.28 13.34 8.67
C PRO A 424 11.41 14.09 7.33
N PRO A 425 10.81 13.61 6.24
CA PRO A 425 10.75 14.35 4.98
C PRO A 425 9.77 15.53 5.07
N PRO A 426 9.94 16.55 4.21
CA PRO A 426 8.85 17.48 3.89
C PRO A 426 7.61 16.75 3.39
N ALA A 427 6.43 17.33 3.57
CA ALA A 427 5.16 16.71 3.20
C ALA A 427 5.10 16.34 1.70
N GLU A 428 5.70 17.16 0.84
CA GLU A 428 5.76 16.95 -0.61
C GLU A 428 6.66 15.78 -1.02
N LEU A 429 7.57 15.36 -0.14
CA LEU A 429 8.54 14.28 -0.38
C LEU A 429 8.26 13.03 0.48
N LEU A 430 7.06 12.92 1.04
CA LEU A 430 6.60 11.70 1.70
C LEU A 430 6.49 10.55 0.68
N GLY A 431 6.91 9.35 1.08
CA GLY A 431 6.92 8.17 0.20
C GLY A 431 7.70 8.41 -1.09
N ASP A 432 7.02 8.30 -2.23
CA ASP A 432 7.58 8.43 -3.58
C ASP A 432 7.35 9.82 -4.22
N GLY A 433 7.02 10.84 -3.42
CA GLY A 433 6.75 12.19 -3.93
C GLY A 433 7.90 12.78 -4.77
N TYR A 434 9.16 12.38 -4.50
CA TYR A 434 10.30 12.77 -5.33
C TYR A 434 10.18 12.23 -6.77
N THR A 435 9.85 10.95 -6.92
CA THR A 435 9.73 10.28 -8.22
C THR A 435 8.62 10.91 -9.04
N GLU A 436 7.47 11.15 -8.42
CA GLU A 436 6.31 11.80 -9.05
C GLU A 436 6.64 13.22 -9.51
N ALA A 437 7.25 14.04 -8.64
CA ALA A 437 7.62 15.42 -8.94
C ALA A 437 8.62 15.50 -10.10
N LEU A 438 9.65 14.64 -10.08
CA LEU A 438 10.63 14.59 -11.15
C LEU A 438 10.01 14.10 -12.47
N ALA A 439 9.23 13.02 -12.44
CA ALA A 439 8.55 12.51 -13.63
C ALA A 439 7.66 13.57 -14.27
N THR A 440 6.88 14.29 -13.47
CA THR A 440 6.02 15.39 -13.93
C THR A 440 6.81 16.47 -14.66
N ALA A 441 7.96 16.85 -14.11
CA ALA A 441 8.84 17.86 -14.69
C ALA A 441 9.45 17.41 -16.03
N LEU A 442 9.82 16.14 -16.11
CA LEU A 442 10.48 15.54 -17.26
C LEU A 442 9.60 15.46 -18.50
N VAL A 443 8.26 15.45 -18.34
CA VAL A 443 7.32 15.52 -19.49
C VAL A 443 7.60 16.73 -20.38
N THR A 444 8.09 17.83 -19.80
CA THR A 444 8.41 19.05 -20.56
C THR A 444 9.59 18.91 -21.53
N LEU A 445 10.37 17.82 -21.45
CA LEU A 445 11.44 17.51 -22.39
C LEU A 445 10.94 16.80 -23.66
N GLY A 446 9.70 16.33 -23.65
CA GLY A 446 9.04 15.70 -24.79
C GLY A 446 9.18 14.18 -24.84
N ASN A 447 8.71 13.60 -25.94
CA ASN A 447 8.44 12.16 -26.07
C ASN A 447 9.68 11.26 -26.10
N ALA A 448 10.89 11.82 -26.17
CA ALA A 448 12.13 11.06 -26.18
C ALA A 448 12.74 10.88 -24.77
N THR A 449 11.94 11.13 -23.74
CA THR A 449 12.35 11.10 -22.34
C THR A 449 12.07 9.73 -21.73
N ILE A 450 13.11 9.16 -21.13
CA ILE A 450 13.09 7.86 -20.46
C ILE A 450 13.43 8.10 -18.99
N ILE A 451 12.74 7.43 -18.06
CA ILE A 451 12.99 7.51 -16.62
C ILE A 451 13.16 6.10 -16.04
N SER A 452 14.08 5.92 -15.08
CA SER A 452 14.36 4.61 -14.46
C SER A 452 13.38 4.17 -13.38
N ALA A 453 12.46 5.05 -12.98
CA ALA A 453 11.55 4.82 -11.86
C ALA A 453 10.13 5.30 -12.18
N GLY A 454 9.14 4.68 -11.52
CA GLY A 454 7.73 4.95 -11.72
C GLY A 454 6.95 4.78 -10.43
N ALA A 455 6.39 5.87 -9.95
CA ALA A 455 5.40 5.87 -8.87
C ALA A 455 4.43 7.03 -9.12
N ARG A 456 3.12 6.73 -9.11
CA ARG A 456 2.05 7.71 -9.35
C ARG A 456 2.18 8.47 -10.67
N SER A 457 2.86 7.86 -11.64
CA SER A 457 3.27 8.53 -12.89
C SER A 457 2.85 7.77 -14.14
N SER A 458 2.04 6.71 -14.01
CA SER A 458 1.56 5.88 -15.12
C SER A 458 0.75 6.63 -16.17
N HIS A 459 0.18 7.78 -15.80
CA HIS A 459 -0.57 8.67 -16.68
C HIS A 459 0.30 9.60 -17.52
N LEU A 460 1.59 9.72 -17.19
CA LEU A 460 2.53 10.57 -17.91
C LEU A 460 3.07 9.83 -19.15
N PRO A 461 3.26 10.53 -20.28
CA PRO A 461 3.76 9.94 -21.51
C PRO A 461 5.29 9.75 -21.49
N LEU A 462 5.78 9.00 -20.52
CA LEU A 462 7.21 8.71 -20.33
C LEU A 462 7.51 7.25 -20.60
N PHE A 463 8.70 6.99 -21.14
CA PHE A 463 9.23 5.63 -21.21
C PHE A 463 9.85 5.24 -19.87
N ILE A 464 9.53 4.05 -19.38
CA ILE A 464 10.13 3.49 -18.16
C ILE A 464 11.27 2.56 -18.52
N GLN A 465 12.49 2.84 -18.07
CA GLN A 465 13.58 1.88 -18.18
C GLN A 465 13.41 0.80 -17.11
N MET A 466 13.39 -0.47 -17.52
CA MET A 466 13.37 -1.59 -16.58
C MET A 466 14.72 -1.72 -15.88
N SER A 467 14.70 -2.23 -14.65
CA SER A 467 15.94 -2.53 -13.94
C SER A 467 16.77 -3.59 -14.68
N PRO A 468 18.11 -3.50 -14.62
CA PRO A 468 19.00 -4.52 -15.18
C PRO A 468 18.68 -5.90 -14.60
N LEU A 469 18.47 -6.87 -15.49
CA LEU A 469 18.28 -8.28 -15.12
C LEU A 469 19.64 -8.98 -15.00
N ARG A 470 19.71 -10.02 -14.18
CA ARG A 470 20.90 -10.87 -14.11
C ARG A 470 21.07 -11.66 -15.40
N SER A 471 22.33 -11.89 -15.79
CA SER A 471 22.68 -12.79 -16.90
C SER A 471 22.59 -14.26 -16.47
N ASP A 472 21.38 -14.70 -16.11
CA ASP A 472 21.08 -16.09 -15.77
C ASP A 472 19.62 -16.45 -16.08
N TRP A 473 19.26 -17.73 -15.90
CA TRP A 473 17.92 -18.25 -16.16
C TRP A 473 16.98 -18.15 -14.93
N SER A 474 17.37 -17.44 -13.88
CA SER A 474 16.56 -17.30 -12.67
C SER A 474 15.43 -16.27 -12.85
N HIS A 475 14.55 -16.15 -11.85
CA HIS A 475 13.54 -15.08 -11.83
C HIS A 475 14.13 -13.68 -11.67
N ALA A 476 15.39 -13.55 -11.25
CA ALA A 476 16.10 -12.29 -11.26
C ALA A 476 16.85 -12.04 -12.59
N GLY A 477 16.85 -13.03 -13.49
CA GLY A 477 17.39 -12.96 -14.84
C GLY A 477 16.28 -13.15 -15.88
N LEU A 478 16.53 -13.96 -16.91
CA LEU A 478 15.65 -14.09 -18.07
C LEU A 478 14.23 -14.58 -17.73
N LYS A 479 14.08 -15.46 -16.72
CA LYS A 479 12.75 -15.96 -16.31
C LYS A 479 11.88 -14.87 -15.68
N GLY A 480 12.49 -13.81 -15.16
CA GLY A 480 11.80 -12.64 -14.59
C GLY A 480 11.26 -11.67 -15.63
N LEU A 481 11.73 -11.73 -16.89
CA LEU A 481 11.40 -10.73 -17.91
C LEU A 481 9.88 -10.63 -18.17
N ILE A 482 9.22 -11.75 -18.48
CA ILE A 482 7.77 -11.77 -18.75
C ILE A 482 6.97 -11.35 -17.50
N PRO A 483 7.23 -11.89 -16.28
CA PRO A 483 6.61 -11.37 -15.06
C PRO A 483 6.76 -9.86 -14.85
N SER A 484 7.95 -9.29 -15.10
CA SER A 484 8.20 -7.85 -14.96
C SER A 484 7.43 -7.03 -15.98
N VAL A 485 7.38 -7.48 -17.23
CA VAL A 485 6.58 -6.85 -18.30
C VAL A 485 5.11 -6.81 -17.92
N LEU A 486 4.54 -7.95 -17.51
CA LEU A 486 3.13 -8.03 -17.11
C LEU A 486 2.83 -7.16 -15.88
N HIS A 487 3.75 -7.11 -14.92
CA HIS A 487 3.65 -6.24 -13.75
C HIS A 487 3.62 -4.77 -14.15
N TYR A 488 4.57 -4.29 -14.96
CA TYR A 488 4.63 -2.89 -15.37
C TYR A 488 3.39 -2.48 -16.17
N SER A 489 2.95 -3.33 -17.11
CA SER A 489 1.73 -3.09 -17.88
C SER A 489 0.48 -3.02 -17.00
N LEU A 490 0.36 -3.90 -15.99
CA LEU A 490 -0.76 -3.87 -15.05
C LEU A 490 -0.79 -2.57 -14.23
N LEU A 491 0.37 -2.01 -13.89
CA LEU A 491 0.47 -0.74 -13.19
C LEU A 491 0.25 0.48 -14.09
N GLY A 492 0.01 0.27 -15.40
CA GLY A 492 -0.26 1.31 -16.39
C GLY A 492 0.99 1.80 -17.14
N TYR A 493 2.18 1.30 -16.80
CA TYR A 493 3.42 1.62 -17.49
C TYR A 493 3.57 0.73 -18.73
N ASN A 494 2.93 1.15 -19.83
CA ASN A 494 2.90 0.37 -21.08
C ASN A 494 4.09 0.60 -22.01
N PHE A 495 4.82 1.71 -21.81
CA PHE A 495 5.99 2.06 -22.59
C PHE A 495 7.23 1.83 -21.74
N PHE A 496 7.78 0.62 -21.77
CA PHE A 496 8.99 0.30 -21.05
C PHE A 496 10.10 -0.18 -21.98
N ILE A 497 11.33 0.02 -21.55
CA ILE A 497 12.54 -0.40 -22.24
C ILE A 497 13.18 -1.48 -21.37
N PRO A 498 13.12 -2.77 -21.75
CA PRO A 498 13.85 -3.81 -21.05
C PRO A 498 15.34 -3.53 -21.18
N ASP A 499 16.07 -3.62 -20.06
CA ASP A 499 17.53 -3.60 -20.13
C ASP A 499 18.04 -4.90 -20.78
N ALA A 500 19.26 -4.87 -21.30
CA ALA A 500 19.85 -6.03 -21.94
C ALA A 500 19.90 -7.22 -20.96
N VAL A 501 19.37 -8.37 -21.39
CA VAL A 501 19.56 -9.65 -20.69
C VAL A 501 20.81 -10.29 -21.25
N GLY A 502 21.95 -10.15 -20.57
CA GLY A 502 23.23 -10.68 -21.03
C GLY A 502 24.44 -10.08 -20.35
#